data_AF-A0A4R3GNP5-F1
#
_entry.id   AF-A0A4R3GNP5-F1
#
_cell.length_a   1.000
_cell.length_b   1.000
_cell.length_c   1.000
_cell.angle_alpha   90.00
_cell.angle_beta   90.00
_cell.angle_gamma   90.00
#
_symmetry.space_group_name_H-M   'P 1'
#
loop_
_entity.id
_entity.type
_entity.pdbx_description
1 polymer ?
#
loop_
_entity_poly.entity_id
_entity_poly.type
_entity_poly.pdbx_seq_one_letter_code
_entity_poly.pdbx_strand_id
1 'polypeptide(L)'
;MTALPFYLYELASDERSTLNAGGLIALAYVAIPGGALMYYLFNRSIEALGAARAGVLLYIQTIFIAVLAYFILGEKLQTYHLEGAVLIIAGLLLIILLKPKTKAAAAA
;
A
#
# COMPACT_ATOMS: atom_id res chain seq x y z
N MET A 1 11.04 -3.42 -18.65
CA MET A 1 10.60 -3.28 -20.05
C MET A 1 9.46 -2.28 -20.22
N THR A 2 8.52 -2.16 -19.28
CA THR A 2 7.40 -1.20 -19.36
C THR A 2 7.79 0.28 -19.21
N ALA A 3 8.92 0.58 -18.56
CA ALA A 3 9.42 1.95 -18.37
C ALA A 3 10.26 2.49 -19.55
N LEU A 4 10.60 1.63 -20.53
CA LEU A 4 11.45 2.00 -21.66
C LEU A 4 10.91 3.18 -22.50
N PRO A 5 9.61 3.27 -22.86
CA PRO A 5 9.12 4.41 -23.61
C PRO A 5 9.15 5.72 -22.80
N PHE A 6 8.98 5.64 -21.48
CA PHE A 6 9.03 6.81 -20.60
C PHE A 6 10.47 7.31 -20.41
N TYR A 7 11.43 6.39 -20.29
CA TYR A 7 12.86 6.69 -20.21
C TYR A 7 13.39 7.35 -21.49
N LEU A 8 12.94 6.89 -22.66
CA LEU A 8 13.29 7.52 -23.94
C LEU A 8 12.68 8.92 -24.09
N TYR A 9 11.48 9.14 -23.55
CA TYR A 9 10.82 10.44 -23.54
C TYR A 9 11.55 11.43 -22.62
N GLU A 10 12.00 10.98 -21.45
CA GLU A 10 12.79 11.77 -20.50
C GLU A 10 14.16 12.16 -21.08
N LEU A 11 14.81 11.24 -21.81
CA LEU A 11 16.08 11.51 -22.49
C LEU A 11 15.94 12.51 -23.65
N ALA A 12 14.79 12.54 -24.32
CA ALA A 12 14.50 13.47 -25.41
C ALA A 12 14.08 14.86 -24.92
N SER A 13 13.66 14.99 -23.65
CA SER A 13 13.10 16.23 -23.11
C SER A 13 14.17 17.14 -22.47
N ASP A 14 15.43 16.73 -22.37
CA ASP A 14 16.59 17.41 -21.74
C ASP A 14 16.32 18.05 -20.34
N GLU A 15 15.17 17.75 -19.74
CA GLU A 15 14.97 17.69 -18.29
C GLU A 15 15.79 16.53 -17.77
N ARG A 16 17.11 16.67 -17.79
CA ARG A 16 17.97 15.99 -16.82
C ARG A 16 17.41 16.41 -15.49
N SER A 17 16.49 15.61 -14.96
CA SER A 17 15.98 15.70 -13.61
C SER A 17 17.21 15.84 -12.75
N THR A 18 17.52 17.09 -12.40
CA THR A 18 18.78 17.39 -11.74
C THR A 18 18.73 16.51 -10.51
N LEU A 19 19.68 15.58 -10.38
CA LEU A 19 19.96 14.88 -9.13
C LEU A 19 20.43 15.95 -8.14
N ASN A 20 19.48 16.79 -7.77
CA ASN A 20 19.57 17.86 -6.83
C ASN A 20 19.31 17.22 -5.48
N ALA A 21 19.83 17.83 -4.42
CA ALA A 21 19.64 17.35 -3.06
C ALA A 21 18.16 17.04 -2.75
N GLY A 22 17.22 17.84 -3.29
CA GLY A 22 15.79 17.61 -3.16
C GLY A 22 15.29 16.28 -3.73
N GLY A 23 15.76 15.88 -4.93
CA GLY A 23 15.38 14.61 -5.55
C GLY A 23 15.94 13.40 -4.79
N LEU A 24 17.19 13.52 -4.30
CA LEU A 24 17.80 12.48 -3.47
C LEU A 24 17.09 12.32 -2.12
N ILE A 25 16.67 13.43 -1.50
CA ILE A 25 15.88 13.43 -0.27
C ILE A 25 14.50 12.79 -0.50
N ALA A 26 13.80 13.14 -1.58
CA ALA A 26 12.51 12.54 -1.92
C ALA A 26 12.65 11.02 -2.16
N LEU A 27 13.70 10.61 -2.87
CA LEU A 27 13.99 9.20 -3.12
C LEU A 27 14.28 8.45 -1.80
N ALA A 28 15.12 9.03 -0.94
CA ALA A 28 15.41 8.46 0.37
C ALA A 28 14.16 8.36 1.25
N TYR A 29 13.29 9.38 1.21
CA TYR A 29 12.03 9.40 1.95
C TYR A 29 11.06 8.30 1.49
N VAL A 30 11.00 7.95 0.21
CA VAL A 30 10.14 6.84 -0.24
C VAL A 30 10.82 5.49 0.00
N ALA A 31 12.11 5.38 -0.29
CA ALA A 31 12.83 4.10 -0.25
C ALA A 31 13.01 3.56 1.18
N ILE A 32 13.24 4.43 2.16
CA ILE A 32 13.58 3.99 3.52
C ILE A 32 12.33 3.61 4.33
N PRO A 33 11.43 4.54 4.72
CA PRO A 33 10.26 4.20 5.50
C PRO A 33 9.23 3.40 4.70
N GLY A 34 8.97 3.77 3.44
CA GLY A 34 7.96 3.12 2.59
C GLY A 34 8.42 1.80 1.96
N GLY A 35 9.74 1.65 1.74
CA GLY A 35 10.34 0.43 1.20
C GLY A 35 10.94 -0.44 2.30
N ALA A 36 12.20 -0.17 2.64
CA ALA A 36 13.02 -1.05 3.47
C ALA A 36 12.40 -1.33 4.86
N LEU A 37 11.99 -0.28 5.56
CA LEU A 37 11.42 -0.39 6.90
C LEU A 37 10.05 -1.08 6.89
N MET A 38 9.18 -0.70 5.95
CA MET A 38 7.86 -1.31 5.79
C MET A 38 7.97 -2.83 5.55
N TYR A 39 8.81 -3.24 4.59
CA TYR A 39 9.01 -4.67 4.31
C TYR A 39 9.63 -5.41 5.50
N TYR A 40 10.57 -4.79 6.21
CA TYR A 40 11.15 -5.37 7.40
C TYR A 40 10.11 -5.63 8.49
N LEU A 41 9.26 -4.63 8.81
CA LEU A 41 8.19 -4.78 9.80
C LEU A 41 7.14 -5.80 9.37
N PHE A 42 6.82 -5.85 8.07
CA PHE A 42 5.86 -6.82 7.55
C PHE A 42 6.39 -8.25 7.66
N ASN A 43 7.65 -8.49 7.27
CA ASN A 43 8.29 -9.79 7.45
C ASN A 43 8.36 -10.20 8.93
N ARG A 44 8.70 -9.25 9.81
CA ARG A 44 8.68 -9.47 11.27
C ARG A 44 7.27 -9.83 11.78
N SER A 45 6.23 -9.20 11.21
CA SER A 45 4.84 -9.50 11.55
C SER A 45 4.43 -10.90 11.10
N ILE A 46 4.91 -11.35 9.93
CA ILE A 46 4.72 -12.74 9.47
C ILE A 46 5.40 -13.72 10.42
N GLU A 47 6.64 -13.46 10.84
CA GLU A 47 7.37 -14.31 11.79
C GLU A 47 6.64 -14.41 13.14
N ALA A 48 6.12 -13.30 13.65
CA ALA A 48 5.49 -13.24 14.97
C ALA A 48 4.04 -13.76 15.00
N LEU A 49 3.25 -13.50 13.96
CA LEU A 49 1.79 -13.73 13.94
C LEU A 49 1.36 -14.80 12.92
N GLY A 50 2.24 -15.20 12.02
CA GLY A 50 1.94 -16.06 10.88
C GLY A 50 1.32 -15.31 9.70
N ALA A 51 1.51 -15.85 8.48
CA ALA A 51 1.14 -15.19 7.22
C ALA A 51 -0.34 -14.78 7.14
N ALA A 52 -1.26 -15.61 7.65
CA ALA A 52 -2.69 -15.32 7.62
C ALA A 52 -3.06 -14.07 8.44
N ARG A 53 -2.51 -13.93 9.65
CA ARG A 53 -2.78 -12.76 10.50
C ARG A 53 -2.04 -11.52 10.02
N ALA A 54 -0.82 -11.67 9.52
CA ALA A 54 -0.08 -10.57 8.91
C ALA A 54 -0.79 -9.99 7.69
N GLY A 55 -1.40 -10.84 6.84
CA GLY A 55 -2.24 -10.38 5.73
C GLY A 55 -3.43 -9.54 6.17
N VAL A 56 -4.02 -9.85 7.33
CA VAL A 56 -5.13 -9.05 7.88
C VAL A 56 -4.68 -7.64 8.30
N LEU A 57 -3.41 -7.46 8.72
CA LEU A 57 -2.86 -6.13 9.03
C LEU A 57 -2.81 -5.21 7.81
N LEU A 58 -2.76 -5.76 6.59
CA LEU A 58 -2.81 -4.94 5.37
C LEU A 58 -4.21 -4.32 5.16
N TYR A 59 -5.25 -4.86 5.78
CA TYR A 59 -6.58 -4.26 5.70
C TYR A 59 -6.76 -3.09 6.68
N ILE A 60 -6.16 -3.16 7.88
CA ILE A 60 -6.20 -2.02 8.79
C ILE A 60 -5.36 -0.85 8.25
N GLN A 61 -4.33 -1.14 7.43
CA GLN A 61 -3.57 -0.13 6.71
C GLN A 61 -4.48 0.79 5.88
N THR A 62 -5.53 0.28 5.25
CA THR A 62 -6.47 1.10 4.46
C THR A 62 -7.19 2.14 5.31
N ILE A 63 -7.54 1.80 6.55
CA ILE A 63 -8.16 2.71 7.52
C ILE A 63 -7.14 3.76 7.99
N PHE A 64 -5.92 3.33 8.34
CA PHE A 64 -4.85 4.24 8.74
C PHE A 64 -4.52 5.26 7.64
N ILE A 65 -4.45 4.83 6.38
CA ILE A 65 -4.21 5.73 5.24
C ILE A 65 -5.31 6.80 5.17
N ALA A 66 -6.59 6.40 5.26
CA ALA A 66 -7.69 7.35 5.20
C ALA A 66 -7.67 8.36 6.36
N VAL A 67 -7.39 7.89 7.59
CA VAL A 67 -7.27 8.75 8.76
C VAL A 67 -6.10 9.72 8.62
N LEU A 68 -4.93 9.22 8.22
CA LEU A 68 -3.74 10.05 8.04
C LEU A 68 -3.91 11.05 6.89
N ALA A 69 -4.60 10.69 5.80
CA ALA A 69 -4.91 11.62 4.72
C ALA A 69 -5.78 12.79 5.21
N TYR A 70 -6.80 12.51 6.03
CA TYR A 70 -7.63 13.55 6.64
C TYR A 70 -6.81 14.49 7.54
N PHE A 71 -5.97 13.95 8.43
CA PHE A 71 -5.22 14.76 9.40
C PHE A 71 -3.97 15.45 8.83
N ILE A 72 -3.19 14.76 8.00
CA ILE A 72 -1.90 15.26 7.50
C ILE A 72 -2.11 16.09 6.23
N LEU A 73 -2.94 15.61 5.30
CA LEU A 73 -3.13 16.26 4.01
C LEU A 73 -4.24 17.33 4.08
N GLY A 74 -5.07 17.31 5.13
CA GLY A 74 -6.16 18.26 5.33
C GLY A 74 -7.31 18.07 4.35
N GLU A 75 -7.44 16.88 3.75
CA GLU A 75 -8.53 16.59 2.82
C GLU A 75 -9.87 16.71 3.53
N LYS A 76 -10.77 17.53 2.98
CA LYS A 76 -12.15 17.62 3.48
C LYS A 76 -12.88 16.34 3.07
N LEU A 77 -13.34 15.57 4.06
CA LEU A 77 -14.18 14.39 3.84
C LEU A 77 -15.46 14.79 3.10
N GLN A 78 -15.43 14.71 1.78
CA GLN A 78 -16.61 14.78 0.93
C GLN A 78 -17.36 13.45 0.96
N THR A 79 -18.64 13.47 0.59
CA THR A 79 -19.54 12.31 0.60
C THR A 79 -18.98 11.09 -0.15
N TYR A 80 -18.19 11.30 -1.20
CA TYR A 80 -17.53 10.22 -1.96
C TYR A 80 -16.51 9.42 -1.13
N HIS A 81 -15.82 10.04 -0.16
CA HIS A 81 -14.93 9.32 0.75
C HIS A 81 -15.71 8.40 1.68
N LEU A 82 -16.94 8.77 2.02
CA LEU A 82 -17.82 7.98 2.88
C LEU A 82 -18.30 6.72 2.15
N GLU A 83 -18.71 6.86 0.89
CA GLU A 83 -19.09 5.72 0.04
C GLU A 83 -17.91 4.76 -0.18
N GLY A 84 -16.72 5.30 -0.44
CA GLY A 84 -15.48 4.51 -0.54
C GLY A 84 -15.14 3.80 0.77
N ALA A 85 -15.26 4.47 1.92
CA ALA A 85 -15.03 3.86 3.23
C ALA A 85 -16.02 2.73 3.51
N VAL A 86 -17.29 2.90 3.19
CA VAL A 86 -18.31 1.86 3.32
C VAL A 86 -17.98 0.65 2.45
N LEU A 87 -17.54 0.87 1.20
CA LEU A 87 -17.16 -0.21 0.30
C LEU A 87 -15.94 -1.00 0.80
N ILE A 88 -14.92 -0.30 1.32
CA ILE A 88 -13.73 -0.92 1.91
C ILE A 88 -14.13 -1.76 3.13
N ILE A 89 -14.95 -1.20 4.03
CA ILE A 89 -15.43 -1.92 5.22
C ILE A 89 -16.25 -3.14 4.82
N ALA A 90 -17.14 -3.04 3.82
CA ALA A 90 -17.93 -4.16 3.33
C ALA A 90 -17.05 -5.28 2.75
N GLY A 91 -16.05 -4.93 1.93
CA GLY A 91 -15.07 -5.89 1.40
C GLY A 91 -14.24 -6.56 2.51
N LEU A 92 -13.82 -5.77 3.51
CA LEU A 92 -13.09 -6.29 4.68
C LEU A 92 -13.94 -7.26 5.49
N LEU A 93 -15.20 -6.91 5.78
CA LEU A 93 -16.13 -7.77 6.50
C LEU A 93 -16.40 -9.07 5.72
N LEU A 94 -16.53 -9.00 4.40
CA LEU A 94 -16.63 -10.18 3.55
C LEU A 94 -15.42 -11.09 3.72
N ILE A 95 -14.20 -10.57 3.66
CA ILE A 95 -12.98 -11.40 3.79
C ILE A 95 -12.86 -12.01 5.19
N ILE A 96 -13.21 -11.25 6.24
CA ILE A 96 -13.10 -11.71 7.63
C ILE A 96 -14.19 -12.75 7.96
N LEU A 97 -15.43 -12.48 7.56
CA LEU A 97 -16.60 -13.31 7.92
C LEU A 97 -16.74 -14.52 7.00
N LEU A 98 -16.36 -14.39 5.74
CA LEU A 98 -16.37 -15.48 4.77
C LEU A 98 -15.09 -16.29 4.93
N LYS A 99 -15.03 -17.12 5.96
CA LYS A 99 -14.01 -18.18 6.05
C LYS A 99 -14.06 -18.98 4.74
N PRO A 100 -12.94 -19.12 4.00
CA PRO A 100 -12.90 -20.07 2.91
C PRO A 100 -13.29 -21.41 3.51
N LYS A 101 -14.37 -22.02 3.01
CA LYS A 101 -14.49 -23.48 3.13
C LYS A 101 -13.32 -24.01 2.30
N THR A 102 -12.17 -24.22 2.95
CA THR A 102 -11.15 -25.10 2.41
C THR A 102 -11.90 -26.38 2.09
N LYS A 103 -12.18 -26.60 0.80
CA LYS A 103 -12.70 -27.87 0.33
C LYS A 103 -11.64 -28.88 0.78
N ALA A 104 -11.94 -29.60 1.85
CA ALA A 104 -11.29 -30.86 2.17
C ALA A 104 -11.59 -31.81 1.01
N ALA A 105 -10.80 -31.73 -0.06
CA ALA A 105 -10.87 -32.65 -1.20
C ALA A 105 -9.72 -32.38 -2.19
N ALA A 106 -8.56 -32.96 -1.90
CA ALA A 106 -7.67 -33.58 -2.89
C ALA A 106 -6.72 -34.50 -2.09
N ALA A 107 -7.28 -35.54 -1.47
CA ALA A 107 -7.10 -36.96 -1.84
C ALA A 107 -5.99 -37.56 -0.95
N ALA A 108 -6.32 -38.41 0.02
CA ALA A 108 -6.70 -39.81 -0.16
C ALA A 108 -5.58 -40.60 -0.85
#